data_AF-A0A226DWX7-F1
#
_entry.id   AF-A0A226DWX7-F1
#
_cell.length_a   1.000
_cell.length_b   1.000
_cell.length_c   1.000
_cell.angle_alpha   90.00
_cell.angle_beta   90.00
_cell.angle_gamma   90.00
#
_symmetry.space_group_name_H-M   'P 1'
#
loop_
_entity.id
_entity.type
_entity.pdbx_description
1 polymer ?
#
loop_
_entity_poly.entity_id
_entity_poly.type
_entity_poly.pdbx_seq_one_letter_code
_entity_poly.pdbx_strand_id
1 'polypeptide(L)'
;MLLRLFSFATSIFLALGFVQEITFYTEPNAGGDGFLFRSKQPDLSPHYSSQLRMVRSYCYTGWWIGFNETNYSNQNTLNQDSANGTVVCRNATFPLTMSLRYQGPLDTTTPSVSIYSGTISNYAGGIERTFTALAATNFGFVPKYMVLTGRSSWTGFFNDDFTGNSTCFSTSELVAQVYLTEITVRSLVKGCDAKYESEYYDVDKILVAAGSENATRYPTRYSQHHYPHPHGFPLRTTRYEN
;
A
#
# COMPACT_ATOMS: atom_id res chain seq x y z
N MET A 1 3.11 8.67 43.79
CA MET A 1 1.94 8.16 43.03
C MET A 1 1.69 8.90 41.72
N LEU A 2 1.93 10.21 41.61
CA LEU A 2 1.76 10.98 40.35
C LEU A 2 2.50 10.38 39.14
N LEU A 3 3.75 9.93 39.30
CA LEU A 3 4.55 9.38 38.20
C LEU A 3 3.94 8.11 37.56
N ARG A 4 3.21 7.29 38.36
CA ARG A 4 2.55 6.08 37.87
C ARG A 4 1.26 6.40 37.11
N LEU A 5 0.56 7.46 37.50
CA LEU A 5 -0.61 7.99 36.79
C LEU A 5 -0.21 8.61 35.44
N PHE A 6 0.89 9.35 35.39
CA PHE A 6 1.43 9.86 34.13
C PHE A 6 1.88 8.73 33.20
N SER A 7 2.56 7.70 33.72
CA SER A 7 2.98 6.55 32.92
C SER A 7 1.79 5.80 32.31
N PHE A 8 0.69 5.63 33.06
CA PHE A 8 -0.53 4.99 32.58
C PHE A 8 -1.30 5.85 31.56
N ALA A 9 -1.39 7.17 31.78
CA ALA A 9 -1.98 8.10 30.82
C ALA A 9 -1.18 8.16 29.50
N THR A 10 0.15 8.12 29.55
CA THR A 10 0.99 8.02 28.35
C THR A 10 0.81 6.68 27.63
N SER A 11 0.54 5.57 28.34
CA SER A 11 0.26 4.27 27.73
C SER A 11 -1.07 4.24 26.98
N ILE A 12 -2.09 4.95 27.47
CA ILE A 12 -3.41 5.05 26.80
C ILE A 12 -3.34 5.91 25.52
N PHE A 13 -2.38 6.84 25.43
CA PHE A 13 -2.22 7.72 24.27
C PHE A 13 -1.39 7.13 23.10
N LEU A 14 -0.87 5.90 23.21
CA LEU A 14 0.16 5.41 22.28
C LEU A 14 -0.19 4.21 21.39
N ALA A 15 -1.42 3.68 21.45
CA ALA A 15 -1.87 2.64 20.53
C ALA A 15 -3.07 3.11 19.70
N LEU A 16 -2.89 4.20 18.95
CA LEU A 16 -3.84 4.56 17.89
C LEU A 16 -3.60 3.57 16.74
N GLY A 17 -4.38 2.52 16.65
CA GLY A 17 -4.48 1.69 15.46
C GLY A 17 -5.91 1.16 15.34
N PHE A 18 -6.23 0.54 14.22
CA PHE A 18 -7.58 0.12 13.92
C PHE A 18 -7.60 -1.21 13.18
N VAL A 19 -8.71 -1.91 13.31
CA VAL A 19 -9.02 -3.10 12.54
C VAL A 19 -9.62 -2.65 11.22
N GLN A 20 -9.08 -3.16 10.12
CA GLN A 20 -9.62 -2.87 8.79
C GLN A 20 -10.92 -3.65 8.58
N GLU A 21 -11.99 -2.94 8.26
CA GLU A 21 -13.31 -3.53 8.04
C GLU A 21 -14.12 -2.75 7.00
N ILE A 22 -14.99 -3.45 6.29
CA ILE A 22 -15.97 -2.85 5.40
C ILE A 22 -17.31 -3.56 5.56
N THR A 23 -18.37 -2.80 5.75
CA THR A 23 -19.75 -3.29 5.82
C THR A 23 -20.55 -2.72 4.68
N PHE A 24 -21.23 -3.58 3.95
CA PHE A 24 -22.16 -3.18 2.90
C PHE A 24 -23.59 -3.33 3.38
N TYR A 25 -24.46 -2.45 2.91
CA TYR A 25 -25.84 -2.30 3.37
C TYR A 25 -26.80 -2.30 2.19
N THR A 26 -27.96 -2.94 2.35
CA THR A 26 -28.99 -3.04 1.30
C THR A 26 -29.83 -1.78 1.13
N GLU A 27 -29.77 -0.83 2.07
CA GLU A 27 -30.42 0.47 1.96
C GLU A 27 -29.41 1.63 2.05
N PRO A 28 -29.78 2.85 1.62
CA PRO A 28 -28.95 4.05 1.82
C PRO A 28 -28.73 4.37 3.31
N ASN A 29 -27.72 5.21 3.58
CA ASN A 29 -27.38 5.73 4.91
C ASN A 29 -27.07 4.64 5.95
N ALA A 30 -26.39 3.57 5.54
CA ALA A 30 -26.08 2.41 6.37
C ALA A 30 -27.32 1.74 6.99
N GLY A 31 -28.46 1.76 6.27
CA GLY A 31 -29.70 1.11 6.66
C GLY A 31 -29.88 -0.29 6.07
N GLY A 32 -30.93 -1.00 6.51
CA GLY A 32 -31.26 -2.34 6.02
C GLY A 32 -30.30 -3.43 6.51
N ASP A 33 -30.22 -4.52 5.75
CA ASP A 33 -29.37 -5.66 6.06
C ASP A 33 -27.90 -5.34 5.79
N GLY A 34 -27.04 -5.62 6.77
CA GLY A 34 -25.61 -5.37 6.70
C GLY A 34 -24.80 -6.67 6.60
N PHE A 35 -23.74 -6.66 5.79
CA PHE A 35 -22.77 -7.75 5.76
C PHE A 35 -21.33 -7.22 5.81
N LEU A 36 -20.60 -7.72 6.82
CA LEU A 36 -19.29 -7.24 7.28
C LEU A 36 -18.16 -8.12 6.75
N PHE A 37 -17.13 -7.48 6.21
CA PHE A 37 -15.88 -8.11 5.82
C PHE A 37 -14.74 -7.63 6.72
N ARG A 38 -14.03 -8.61 7.32
CA ARG A 38 -12.78 -8.43 8.08
C ARG A 38 -11.66 -9.34 7.58
N SER A 39 -11.88 -10.00 6.45
CA SER A 39 -10.93 -10.92 5.83
C SER A 39 -10.87 -10.65 4.34
N LYS A 40 -9.71 -10.93 3.74
CA LYS A 40 -9.51 -10.81 2.30
C LYS A 40 -10.27 -11.95 1.61
N GLN A 41 -11.06 -11.60 0.61
CA GLN A 41 -11.92 -12.50 -0.15
C GLN A 41 -11.35 -12.65 -1.56
N PRO A 42 -10.63 -13.74 -1.86
CA PRO A 42 -10.08 -13.96 -3.20
C PRO A 42 -11.17 -14.32 -4.21
N ASP A 43 -12.33 -14.79 -3.76
CA ASP A 43 -13.47 -15.05 -4.62
C ASP A 43 -14.78 -14.82 -3.86
N LEU A 44 -15.53 -13.81 -4.28
CA LEU A 44 -16.85 -13.45 -3.77
C LEU A 44 -17.98 -14.13 -4.54
N SER A 45 -17.69 -14.73 -5.71
CA SER A 45 -18.70 -15.27 -6.61
C SER A 45 -19.58 -16.36 -5.99
N PRO A 46 -19.09 -17.28 -5.14
CA PRO A 46 -19.90 -18.39 -4.64
C PRO A 46 -20.94 -17.97 -3.60
N HIS A 47 -20.72 -16.86 -2.89
CA HIS A 47 -21.48 -16.53 -1.67
C HIS A 47 -22.10 -15.14 -1.65
N TYR A 48 -21.55 -14.18 -2.40
CA TYR A 48 -21.89 -12.77 -2.25
C TYR A 48 -22.36 -12.09 -3.54
N SER A 49 -22.30 -12.78 -4.69
CA SER A 49 -22.58 -12.18 -6.00
C SER A 49 -24.01 -11.61 -6.13
N SER A 50 -25.01 -12.23 -5.50
CA SER A 50 -26.40 -11.73 -5.50
C SER A 50 -26.61 -10.61 -4.48
N GLN A 51 -26.05 -10.75 -3.27
CA GLN A 51 -26.16 -9.77 -2.19
C GLN A 51 -25.47 -8.45 -2.54
N LEU A 52 -24.31 -8.52 -3.21
CA LEU A 52 -23.56 -7.32 -3.63
C LEU A 52 -24.35 -6.46 -4.63
N ARG A 53 -25.24 -7.05 -5.44
CA ARG A 53 -26.13 -6.28 -6.36
C ARG A 53 -27.20 -5.47 -5.61
N MET A 54 -27.54 -5.89 -4.39
CA MET A 54 -28.54 -5.22 -3.56
C MET A 54 -27.95 -4.06 -2.75
N VAL A 55 -26.62 -3.89 -2.75
CA VAL A 55 -25.97 -2.84 -1.97
C VAL A 55 -26.38 -1.45 -2.44
N ARG A 56 -26.67 -0.58 -1.48
CA ARG A 56 -27.04 0.83 -1.68
C ARG A 56 -26.20 1.80 -0.84
N SER A 57 -25.54 1.31 0.21
CA SER A 57 -24.52 2.06 0.93
C SER A 57 -23.46 1.14 1.54
N TYR A 58 -22.32 1.71 1.93
CA TYR A 58 -21.29 0.98 2.63
C TYR A 58 -20.53 1.89 3.60
N CYS A 59 -20.03 1.30 4.68
CA CYS A 59 -19.15 1.95 5.64
C CYS A 59 -17.83 1.19 5.71
N TYR A 60 -16.71 1.89 5.77
CA TYR A 60 -15.39 1.27 5.80
C TYR A 60 -14.44 1.97 6.77
N THR A 61 -13.50 1.18 7.26
CA THR A 61 -12.35 1.58 8.07
C THR A 61 -11.11 0.93 7.47
N GLY A 62 -10.05 1.72 7.26
CA GLY A 62 -8.84 1.27 6.59
C GLY A 62 -8.90 1.36 5.07
N TRP A 63 -8.06 0.58 4.40
CA TRP A 63 -7.85 0.68 2.96
C TRP A 63 -8.33 -0.57 2.23
N TRP A 64 -9.47 -0.45 1.56
CA TRP A 64 -10.13 -1.52 0.84
C TRP A 64 -10.07 -1.33 -0.67
N ILE A 65 -9.70 -2.40 -1.37
CA ILE A 65 -9.69 -2.47 -2.83
C ILE A 65 -10.51 -3.68 -3.29
N GLY A 66 -11.42 -3.44 -4.22
CA GLY A 66 -12.22 -4.45 -4.90
C GLY A 66 -11.77 -4.60 -6.35
N PHE A 67 -11.91 -5.80 -6.89
CA PHE A 67 -11.47 -6.16 -8.23
C PHE A 67 -12.61 -6.82 -9.01
N ASN A 68 -12.66 -6.59 -10.32
CA ASN A 68 -13.66 -7.17 -11.20
C ASN A 68 -13.44 -8.67 -11.48
N GLU A 69 -12.28 -9.22 -11.10
CA GLU A 69 -11.94 -10.64 -11.21
C GLU A 69 -11.57 -11.26 -9.85
N THR A 70 -11.46 -12.58 -9.81
CA THR A 70 -11.00 -13.31 -8.62
C THR A 70 -9.49 -13.12 -8.41
N ASN A 71 -9.00 -13.46 -7.21
CA ASN A 71 -7.58 -13.41 -6.86
C ASN A 71 -6.94 -12.02 -7.04
N TYR A 72 -7.71 -10.95 -6.84
CA TYR A 72 -7.25 -9.56 -6.82
C TYR A 72 -6.60 -9.11 -8.14
N SER A 73 -7.16 -9.53 -9.28
CA SER A 73 -6.61 -9.24 -10.62
C SER A 73 -7.41 -8.18 -11.41
N ASN A 74 -6.83 -7.75 -12.52
CA ASN A 74 -7.45 -6.88 -13.51
C ASN A 74 -7.85 -5.48 -12.98
N GLN A 75 -9.12 -5.07 -13.09
CA GLN A 75 -9.53 -3.68 -12.87
C GLN A 75 -10.09 -3.48 -11.46
N ASN A 76 -9.71 -2.37 -10.83
CA ASN A 76 -10.29 -1.97 -9.54
C ASN A 76 -11.75 -1.54 -9.72
N THR A 77 -12.63 -2.13 -8.93
CA THR A 77 -14.06 -1.81 -8.84
C THR A 77 -14.37 -0.96 -7.60
N LEU A 78 -13.52 -1.06 -6.58
CA LEU A 78 -13.57 -0.27 -5.37
C LEU A 78 -12.13 0.16 -5.02
N ASN A 79 -11.95 1.40 -4.62
CA ASN A 79 -10.72 1.88 -3.99
C ASN A 79 -11.12 2.94 -2.97
N GLN A 80 -11.06 2.57 -1.69
CA GLN A 80 -11.52 3.40 -0.59
C GLN A 80 -10.52 3.30 0.55
N ASP A 81 -10.11 4.44 1.09
CA ASP A 81 -9.12 4.53 2.14
C ASP A 81 -9.55 5.45 3.27
N SER A 82 -9.14 5.07 4.47
CA SER A 82 -9.23 5.85 5.70
C SER A 82 -7.94 5.61 6.49
N ALA A 83 -6.92 6.42 6.19
CA ALA A 83 -5.57 6.26 6.74
C ALA A 83 -5.53 6.39 8.27
N ASN A 84 -6.44 7.19 8.85
CA ASN A 84 -6.52 7.45 10.29
C ASN A 84 -7.49 6.53 11.05
N GLY A 85 -8.16 5.60 10.35
CA GLY A 85 -9.10 4.67 10.96
C GLY A 85 -10.47 5.27 11.28
N THR A 86 -10.79 6.45 10.75
CA THR A 86 -12.15 6.99 10.85
C THR A 86 -13.11 6.15 10.02
N VAL A 87 -14.27 5.84 10.57
CA VAL A 87 -15.32 5.14 9.83
C VAL A 87 -15.90 6.12 8.82
N VAL A 88 -15.84 5.78 7.53
CA VAL A 88 -16.41 6.58 6.44
C VAL A 88 -17.57 5.81 5.82
N CYS A 89 -18.73 6.45 5.72
CA CYS A 89 -19.92 5.86 5.10
C CYS A 89 -20.27 6.61 3.80
N ARG A 90 -20.65 5.86 2.76
CA ARG A 90 -21.02 6.39 1.44
C ARG A 90 -22.30 5.73 0.93
N ASN A 91 -23.17 6.54 0.34
CA ASN A 91 -24.31 6.05 -0.45
C ASN A 91 -23.84 5.79 -1.87
N ALA A 92 -23.76 4.52 -2.25
CA ALA A 92 -23.36 4.11 -3.57
C ALA A 92 -23.86 2.69 -3.86
N THR A 93 -24.25 2.46 -5.10
CA THR A 93 -24.44 1.09 -5.62
C THR A 93 -23.09 0.42 -5.79
N PHE A 94 -22.99 -0.86 -5.45
CA PHE A 94 -21.73 -1.58 -5.54
C PHE A 94 -21.52 -2.18 -6.93
N PRO A 95 -20.41 -1.85 -7.63
CA PRO A 95 -20.10 -2.43 -8.93
C PRO A 95 -19.82 -3.92 -8.81
N LEU A 96 -19.96 -4.65 -9.93
CA LEU A 96 -19.67 -6.07 -9.99
C LEU A 96 -18.22 -6.33 -9.56
N THR A 97 -18.06 -6.89 -8.37
CA THR A 97 -16.77 -7.12 -7.72
C THR A 97 -16.66 -8.61 -7.41
N MET A 98 -15.58 -9.23 -7.85
CA MET A 98 -15.35 -10.67 -7.70
C MET A 98 -14.30 -11.00 -6.64
N SER A 99 -13.43 -10.05 -6.27
CA SER A 99 -12.56 -10.20 -5.11
C SER A 99 -12.38 -8.86 -4.38
N LEU A 100 -12.10 -8.93 -3.08
CA LEU A 100 -12.06 -7.78 -2.19
C LEU A 100 -10.99 -8.00 -1.12
N ARG A 101 -10.12 -7.01 -0.90
CA ARG A 101 -9.13 -7.07 0.18
C ARG A 101 -8.87 -5.71 0.81
N TYR A 102 -8.51 -5.75 2.09
CA TYR A 102 -7.78 -4.66 2.70
C TYR A 102 -6.28 -4.74 2.34
N GLN A 103 -5.59 -3.61 2.37
CA GLN A 103 -4.14 -3.53 2.12
C GLN A 103 -3.35 -3.76 3.42
N GLY A 104 -2.29 -4.56 3.37
CA GLY A 104 -1.47 -4.88 4.54
C GLY A 104 -2.12 -5.84 5.54
N PRO A 105 -1.65 -5.85 6.81
CA PRO A 105 -2.23 -6.65 7.89
C PRO A 105 -3.61 -6.11 8.32
N LEU A 106 -4.43 -6.98 8.94
CA LEU A 106 -5.76 -6.61 9.41
C LEU A 106 -5.74 -5.52 10.49
N ASP A 107 -4.73 -5.60 11.36
CA ASP A 107 -4.48 -4.66 12.44
C ASP A 107 -3.34 -3.71 12.04
N THR A 108 -3.65 -2.42 11.97
CA THR A 108 -2.71 -1.38 11.53
C THR A 108 -1.72 -0.95 12.61
N THR A 109 -1.85 -1.44 13.85
CA THR A 109 -0.84 -1.22 14.90
C THR A 109 0.46 -1.99 14.63
N THR A 110 0.40 -3.08 13.88
CA THR A 110 1.53 -3.97 13.65
C THR A 110 2.52 -3.33 12.68
N PRO A 111 3.76 -2.99 13.07
CA PRO A 111 4.72 -2.41 12.14
C PRO A 111 5.12 -3.45 11.08
N SER A 112 4.63 -3.26 9.85
CA SER A 112 4.83 -4.19 8.73
C SER A 112 5.13 -3.48 7.42
N VAL A 113 5.63 -4.24 6.46
CA VAL A 113 5.67 -3.87 5.05
C VAL A 113 5.00 -4.95 4.22
N SER A 114 4.09 -4.56 3.34
CA SER A 114 3.38 -5.45 2.43
C SER A 114 3.71 -5.08 1.01
N ILE A 115 4.19 -6.04 0.22
CA ILE A 115 4.58 -5.86 -1.17
C ILE A 115 3.60 -6.56 -2.10
N TYR A 116 3.37 -5.97 -3.29
CA TYR A 116 2.39 -6.47 -4.24
C TYR A 116 3.01 -6.69 -5.61
N SER A 117 2.65 -7.81 -6.24
CA SER A 117 3.11 -8.21 -7.57
C SER A 117 2.34 -7.55 -8.72
N GLY A 118 1.65 -6.43 -8.45
CA GLY A 118 0.70 -5.82 -9.37
C GLY A 118 1.28 -5.42 -10.72
N THR A 119 0.43 -4.83 -11.56
CA THR A 119 0.81 -4.33 -12.89
C THR A 119 0.87 -2.81 -12.88
N ILE A 120 1.31 -2.21 -14.00
CA ILE A 120 1.28 -0.75 -14.17
C ILE A 120 -0.18 -0.22 -14.17
N SER A 121 -1.14 -1.02 -14.64
CA SER A 121 -2.56 -0.67 -14.60
C SER A 121 -3.21 -0.94 -13.24
N ASN A 122 -2.63 -1.82 -12.43
CA ASN A 122 -3.13 -2.15 -11.10
C ASN A 122 -1.99 -2.53 -10.13
N TYR A 123 -1.39 -1.49 -9.56
CA TYR A 123 -0.25 -1.58 -8.65
C TYR A 123 -0.53 -2.47 -7.43
N ALA A 124 -1.71 -2.32 -6.85
CA ALA A 124 -2.14 -3.02 -5.66
C ALA A 124 -2.87 -4.33 -5.99
N GLY A 125 -2.70 -4.89 -7.20
CA GLY A 125 -3.25 -6.18 -7.64
C GLY A 125 -2.30 -7.36 -7.42
N GLY A 126 -2.77 -8.56 -7.70
CA GLY A 126 -1.97 -9.79 -7.67
C GLY A 126 -1.55 -10.26 -6.27
N ILE A 127 -0.41 -10.95 -6.21
CA ILE A 127 0.12 -11.57 -4.98
C ILE A 127 0.55 -10.49 -4.01
N GLU A 128 0.11 -10.62 -2.77
CA GLU A 128 0.59 -9.82 -1.64
C GLU A 128 1.49 -10.69 -0.75
N ARG A 129 2.61 -10.12 -0.31
CA ARG A 129 3.41 -10.68 0.79
C ARG A 129 3.59 -9.64 1.88
N THR A 130 3.26 -10.00 3.11
CA THR A 130 3.40 -9.13 4.28
C THR A 130 4.56 -9.61 5.15
N PHE A 131 5.43 -8.69 5.53
CA PHE A 131 6.59 -8.96 6.38
C PHE A 131 6.53 -8.13 7.66
N THR A 132 6.74 -8.80 8.79
CA THR A 132 6.86 -8.21 10.13
C THR A 132 8.24 -8.47 10.76
N ALA A 133 9.03 -9.36 10.14
CA ALA A 133 10.38 -9.70 10.56
C ALA A 133 11.36 -8.53 10.35
N LEU A 134 12.57 -8.64 10.89
CA LEU A 134 13.60 -7.60 10.76
C LEU A 134 14.16 -7.45 9.35
N ALA A 135 14.06 -8.49 8.52
CA ALA A 135 14.49 -8.48 7.14
C ALA A 135 13.69 -9.47 6.29
N ALA A 136 13.62 -9.23 4.98
CA ALA A 136 12.96 -10.08 4.01
C ALA A 136 13.68 -10.01 2.65
N THR A 137 13.72 -11.13 1.94
CA THR A 137 14.29 -11.26 0.58
C THR A 137 13.59 -12.41 -0.17
N ASN A 138 14.00 -12.70 -1.41
CA ASN A 138 13.51 -13.80 -2.23
C ASN A 138 11.99 -13.74 -2.40
N PHE A 139 11.49 -12.56 -2.75
CA PHE A 139 10.06 -12.29 -2.86
C PHE A 139 9.35 -13.15 -3.91
N GLY A 140 10.09 -13.68 -4.90
CA GLY A 140 9.55 -14.43 -6.03
C GLY A 140 8.94 -13.57 -7.12
N PHE A 141 8.94 -12.24 -6.95
CA PHE A 141 8.52 -11.24 -7.94
C PHE A 141 9.16 -9.89 -7.61
N VAL A 142 9.20 -8.98 -8.59
CA VAL A 142 9.59 -7.59 -8.36
C VAL A 142 8.34 -6.79 -8.01
N PRO A 143 8.23 -6.24 -6.79
CA PRO A 143 7.05 -5.49 -6.36
C PRO A 143 6.81 -4.25 -7.22
N LYS A 144 5.53 -3.92 -7.47
CA LYS A 144 5.11 -2.67 -8.10
C LYS A 144 4.47 -1.69 -7.13
N TYR A 145 4.12 -2.18 -5.95
CA TYR A 145 3.46 -1.41 -4.91
C TYR A 145 3.86 -1.94 -3.55
N MET A 146 3.88 -1.05 -2.58
CA MET A 146 4.23 -1.35 -1.21
C MET A 146 3.31 -0.57 -0.26
N VAL A 147 2.95 -1.21 0.84
CA VAL A 147 2.15 -0.61 1.91
C VAL A 147 2.90 -0.77 3.22
N LEU A 148 3.11 0.34 3.91
CA LEU A 148 3.70 0.38 5.24
C LEU A 148 2.57 0.51 6.26
N THR A 149 2.63 -0.26 7.34
CA THR A 149 1.70 -0.11 8.47
C THR A 149 2.42 0.04 9.80
N GLY A 150 1.72 0.49 10.83
CA GLY A 150 2.23 0.63 12.19
C GLY A 150 3.32 1.69 12.34
N ARG A 151 3.22 2.80 11.60
CA ARG A 151 4.18 3.91 11.63
C ARG A 151 5.62 3.43 11.48
N SER A 152 5.82 2.56 10.49
CA SER A 152 7.07 1.84 10.31
C SER A 152 7.97 2.51 9.28
N SER A 153 9.24 2.12 9.35
CA SER A 153 10.25 2.50 8.38
C SER A 153 10.97 1.26 7.89
N TRP A 154 11.33 1.22 6.62
CA TRP A 154 11.95 0.08 5.95
C TRP A 154 12.94 0.56 4.90
N THR A 155 14.10 -0.06 4.84
CA THR A 155 15.09 0.15 3.77
C THR A 155 14.95 -0.95 2.73
N GLY A 156 14.59 -0.58 1.51
CA GLY A 156 14.55 -1.48 0.35
C GLY A 156 15.84 -1.42 -0.44
N PHE A 157 16.34 -2.58 -0.88
CA PHE A 157 17.56 -2.70 -1.66
C PHE A 157 17.26 -3.24 -3.06
N PHE A 158 18.07 -2.80 -4.03
CA PHE A 158 17.95 -3.22 -5.42
C PHE A 158 18.22 -4.72 -5.62
N ASN A 159 19.13 -5.32 -4.85
CA ASN A 159 19.47 -6.74 -4.91
C ASN A 159 18.78 -7.57 -3.82
N ASP A 160 18.72 -8.89 -4.02
CA ASP A 160 18.15 -9.85 -3.07
C ASP A 160 19.04 -10.09 -1.83
N ASP A 161 20.31 -9.68 -1.83
CA ASP A 161 21.29 -9.92 -0.76
C ASP A 161 21.53 -8.70 0.14
N PHE A 162 20.59 -7.75 0.17
CA PHE A 162 20.70 -6.49 0.92
C PHE A 162 21.84 -5.57 0.45
N THR A 163 22.18 -5.64 -0.85
CA THR A 163 23.21 -4.81 -1.49
C THR A 163 22.65 -3.96 -2.63
N GLY A 164 23.50 -3.09 -3.19
CA GLY A 164 23.16 -2.19 -4.28
C GLY A 164 22.48 -0.90 -3.79
N ASN A 165 21.88 -0.17 -4.72
CA ASN A 165 21.15 1.07 -4.39
C ASN A 165 20.05 0.76 -3.37
N SER A 166 19.91 1.65 -2.40
CA SER A 166 18.95 1.49 -1.32
C SER A 166 18.09 2.74 -1.16
N THR A 167 16.82 2.51 -0.81
CA THR A 167 15.84 3.57 -0.55
C THR A 167 15.19 3.29 0.81
N CYS A 168 15.23 4.28 1.69
CA CYS A 168 14.53 4.26 2.96
C CYS A 168 13.09 4.79 2.75
N PHE A 169 12.11 3.98 3.11
CA PHE A 169 10.69 4.36 3.17
C PHE A 169 10.29 4.54 4.62
N SER A 170 9.65 5.64 4.95
CA SER A 170 9.18 5.91 6.31
C SER A 170 7.86 6.65 6.29
N THR A 171 7.01 6.35 7.26
CA THR A 171 5.71 7.00 7.44
C THR A 171 5.38 7.18 8.92
N SER A 172 4.74 8.29 9.26
CA SER A 172 4.11 8.55 10.55
C SER A 172 2.62 8.19 10.57
N GLU A 173 2.05 7.86 9.41
CA GLU A 173 0.68 7.37 9.27
C GLU A 173 0.56 5.89 9.65
N LEU A 174 -0.67 5.46 9.99
CA LEU A 174 -0.92 4.07 10.36
C LEU A 174 -0.91 3.12 9.16
N VAL A 175 -1.26 3.64 7.99
CA VAL A 175 -1.21 2.96 6.71
C VAL A 175 -0.73 3.97 5.67
N ALA A 176 0.31 3.63 4.92
CA ALA A 176 0.81 4.48 3.86
C ALA A 176 1.16 3.65 2.62
N GLN A 177 0.94 4.22 1.44
CA GLN A 177 1.23 3.58 0.17
C GLN A 177 2.50 4.12 -0.48
N VAL A 178 3.17 3.26 -1.23
CA VAL A 178 4.34 3.60 -2.03
C VAL A 178 4.19 2.95 -3.40
N TYR A 179 4.20 3.78 -4.45
CA TYR A 179 4.29 3.32 -5.83
C TYR A 179 5.76 3.10 -6.20
N LEU A 180 6.08 1.90 -6.68
CA LEU A 180 7.46 1.48 -6.98
C LEU A 180 7.78 1.54 -8.48
N THR A 181 7.14 2.44 -9.23
CA THR A 181 7.27 2.53 -10.70
C THR A 181 8.72 2.68 -11.16
N GLU A 182 9.54 3.41 -10.40
CA GLU A 182 10.95 3.70 -10.72
C GLU A 182 11.94 3.13 -9.68
N ILE A 183 11.44 2.48 -8.64
CA ILE A 183 12.25 1.96 -7.55
C ILE A 183 12.13 0.44 -7.53
N THR A 184 13.20 -0.26 -7.87
CA THR A 184 13.24 -1.72 -7.78
C THR A 184 13.67 -2.14 -6.38
N VAL A 185 12.81 -2.90 -5.70
CA VAL A 185 13.08 -3.44 -4.36
C VAL A 185 13.05 -4.97 -4.42
N ARG A 186 14.14 -5.61 -4.01
CA ARG A 186 14.32 -7.07 -4.00
C ARG A 186 14.59 -7.66 -2.62
N SER A 187 15.11 -6.84 -1.72
CA SER A 187 15.18 -7.17 -0.31
C SER A 187 14.85 -5.96 0.56
N LEU A 188 14.44 -6.22 1.80
CA LEU A 188 13.95 -5.23 2.75
C LEU A 188 14.59 -5.48 4.11
N VAL A 189 15.01 -4.41 4.79
CA VAL A 189 15.42 -4.41 6.20
C VAL A 189 14.55 -3.42 6.96
N LYS A 190 14.11 -3.79 8.15
CA LYS A 190 13.32 -2.91 9.01
C LYS A 190 14.20 -1.79 9.57
N GLY A 191 13.69 -0.57 9.51
CA GLY A 191 14.42 0.64 9.91
C GLY A 191 15.06 1.37 8.75
N CYS A 192 15.39 2.64 9.00
CA CYS A 192 16.22 3.46 8.13
C CYS A 192 17.54 3.77 8.83
N ASP A 193 18.50 2.88 8.65
CA ASP A 193 19.81 2.96 9.27
C ASP A 193 20.76 3.82 8.42
N ALA A 194 21.37 4.82 9.03
CA ALA A 194 22.29 5.75 8.34
C ALA A 194 23.47 5.03 7.67
N LYS A 195 23.85 3.84 8.14
CA LYS A 195 24.95 3.06 7.56
C LYS A 195 24.74 2.66 6.10
N TYR A 196 23.50 2.66 5.62
CA TYR A 196 23.18 2.29 4.24
C TYR A 196 23.23 3.47 3.27
N GLU A 197 23.35 4.71 3.78
CA GLU A 197 23.37 5.94 2.98
C GLU A 197 22.22 6.00 1.95
N SER A 198 21.07 5.45 2.32
CA SER A 198 19.92 5.28 1.44
C SER A 198 19.31 6.61 1.03
N GLU A 199 18.78 6.67 -0.19
CA GLU A 199 17.88 7.76 -0.59
C GLU A 199 16.64 7.75 0.32
N TYR A 200 16.22 8.91 0.81
CA TYR A 200 15.09 9.00 1.74
C TYR A 200 13.79 9.31 1.00
N TYR A 201 12.82 8.41 1.12
CA TYR A 201 11.48 8.53 0.58
C TYR A 201 10.49 8.78 1.73
N ASP A 202 10.21 10.06 1.98
CA ASP A 202 9.22 10.51 2.96
C ASP A 202 7.82 10.31 2.39
N VAL A 203 7.15 9.23 2.82
CA VAL A 203 5.86 8.81 2.25
C VAL A 203 4.77 9.83 2.59
N ASP A 204 4.84 10.47 3.75
CA ASP A 204 3.81 11.38 4.25
C ASP A 204 3.75 12.66 3.43
N LYS A 205 4.91 13.18 3.00
CA LYS A 205 4.98 14.39 2.16
C LYS A 205 4.32 14.22 0.80
N ILE A 206 4.29 13.00 0.27
CA ILE A 206 3.72 12.69 -1.03
C ILE A 206 2.20 12.53 -0.92
N LEU A 207 1.70 11.96 0.18
CA LEU A 207 0.27 11.83 0.45
C LEU A 207 -0.43 13.19 0.59
N VAL A 208 0.20 14.17 1.26
CA VAL A 208 -0.34 15.53 1.40
C VAL A 208 -0.49 16.24 0.06
N ALA A 209 0.39 15.98 -0.90
CA ALA A 209 0.30 16.56 -2.24
C ALA A 209 -0.85 15.98 -3.07
N ALA A 210 -1.23 14.72 -2.84
CA ALA A 210 -2.31 14.04 -3.56
C ALA A 210 -3.71 14.32 -2.99
N GLY A 211 -3.83 14.66 -1.69
CA GLY A 211 -5.10 14.96 -1.02
C GLY A 211 -5.52 16.45 -1.03
N SER A 212 -4.72 17.33 -1.63
CA SER A 212 -5.02 18.77 -1.74
C SER A 212 -5.77 19.05 -3.05
N GLU A 213 -6.99 19.59 -2.97
CA GLU A 213 -7.79 20.10 -4.11
C GLU A 213 -7.10 21.23 -4.92
N ASN A 214 -5.83 21.55 -4.61
CA ASN A 214 -5.01 22.59 -5.24
C ASN A 214 -3.72 22.05 -5.91
N ALA A 215 -3.68 20.76 -6.27
CA ALA A 215 -2.51 20.08 -6.84
C ALA A 215 -1.95 20.65 -8.18
N THR A 216 -2.53 21.72 -8.75
CA THR A 216 -2.03 22.39 -9.96
C THR A 216 -0.97 23.46 -9.71
N ARG A 217 -0.52 23.70 -8.46
CA ARG A 217 0.38 24.83 -8.16
C ARG A 217 1.79 24.54 -7.65
N TYR A 218 2.20 23.29 -7.55
CA TYR A 218 3.60 22.98 -7.23
C TYR A 218 4.29 22.33 -8.43
N PRO A 219 5.29 23.00 -9.04
CA PRO A 219 6.17 22.31 -9.97
C PRO A 219 6.93 21.25 -9.17
N THR A 220 6.79 19.99 -9.58
CA THR A 220 7.65 18.88 -9.19
C THR A 220 9.09 19.20 -9.63
N ARG A 221 9.83 19.95 -8.80
CA ARG A 221 11.28 19.98 -8.88
C ARG A 221 11.80 18.65 -8.36
N TYR A 222 11.83 17.66 -9.23
CA TYR A 222 12.85 16.62 -9.14
C TYR A 222 14.21 17.31 -9.17
N SER A 223 15.07 17.00 -8.20
CA SER A 223 16.47 17.38 -8.26
C SER A 223 17.08 16.67 -9.47
N GLN A 224 17.28 17.40 -10.57
CA GLN A 224 18.07 16.91 -11.70
C GLN A 224 19.52 16.79 -11.22
N HIS A 225 19.90 15.64 -10.69
CA HIS A 225 21.30 15.29 -10.57
C HIS A 225 21.87 15.06 -11.98
N HIS A 226 22.81 15.94 -12.34
CA HIS A 226 23.64 15.83 -13.55
C HIS A 226 24.37 14.48 -13.56
N TYR A 227 23.97 13.59 -14.47
CA TYR A 227 24.81 12.47 -14.89
C TYR A 227 25.85 12.99 -15.89
N PRO A 228 27.16 12.77 -15.67
CA PRO A 228 28.13 12.94 -16.74
C PRO A 228 27.94 11.83 -17.77
N HIS A 229 27.78 12.22 -19.03
CA HIS A 229 27.71 11.33 -20.19
C HIS A 229 28.93 10.40 -20.26
N PRO A 230 28.76 9.08 -20.46
CA PRO A 230 29.84 8.22 -20.92
C PRO A 230 30.02 8.40 -22.43
N HIS A 231 31.25 8.74 -22.82
CA HIS A 231 31.73 8.73 -24.19
C HIS A 231 31.55 7.35 -24.86
N GLY A 232 31.24 7.41 -26.15
CA GLY A 232 30.75 6.29 -26.95
C GLY A 232 31.66 5.07 -27.09
N PHE A 233 31.00 3.94 -27.34
CA PHE A 233 31.62 2.74 -27.88
C PHE A 233 31.23 2.60 -29.37
N PRO A 234 32.19 2.33 -30.27
CA PRO A 234 31.91 2.14 -31.69
C PRO A 234 31.22 0.78 -31.94
N LEU A 235 30.18 0.84 -32.78
CA LEU A 235 29.43 -0.32 -33.27
C LEU A 235 30.33 -1.24 -34.10
N ARG A 236 30.35 -2.53 -33.74
CA ARG A 236 31.02 -3.59 -34.49
C ARG A 236 30.07 -4.12 -35.56
N THR A 237 30.40 -3.86 -36.82
CA THR A 237 29.74 -4.42 -38.01
C THR A 237 30.05 -5.92 -38.13
N THR A 238 29.02 -6.77 -38.07
CA THR A 238 29.12 -8.18 -38.49
C THR A 238 28.76 -8.28 -39.96
N ARG A 239 29.74 -8.65 -40.80
CA ARG A 239 29.57 -9.03 -42.20
C ARG A 239 29.18 -10.51 -42.24
N TYR A 240 28.04 -10.82 -42.86
CA TYR A 240 27.73 -12.18 -43.30
C TYR A 240 28.41 -12.39 -44.67
N GLU A 241 29.22 -13.44 -44.79
CA GLU A 241 29.66 -13.99 -46.07
C GLU A 241 28.90 -15.30 -46.32
N ASN A 242 28.44 -15.45 -47.57
CA ASN A 242 27.91 -16.69 -48.15
C ASN A 242 29.06 -17.57 -48.62
#